data_AF-A0AA93BFB2-F1
#
_entry.id   AF-A0AA93BFB2-F1
#
_cell.length_a   1.000
_cell.length_b   1.000
_cell.length_c   1.000
_cell.angle_alpha   90.00
_cell.angle_beta   90.00
_cell.angle_gamma   90.00
#
_symmetry.space_group_name_H-M   'P 1'
#
loop_
_entity.id
_entity.type
_entity.pdbx_description
1 polymer ?
#
loop_
_entity_poly.entity_id
_entity_poly.type
_entity_poly.pdbx_seq_one_letter_code
_entity_poly.pdbx_strand_id
1 'polypeptide(L)'
;MGKILNYKILGTALKSLSDACFKADEQQRNGEKITACGMSDDDLDRLCDIIPDMLNPMLSTEEVKEKLHVSDATLNRMVARGDIPNGECKKRGHTRYWKKWDILHFIKSKRKS
;
A
#
# COMPACT_ATOMS: atom_id res chain seq x y z
N MET A 1 -19.41 13.42 -4.08
CA MET A 1 -18.09 13.94 -4.50
C MET A 1 -17.44 12.91 -5.42
N GLY A 2 -17.28 13.24 -6.72
CA GLY A 2 -16.48 12.41 -7.63
C GLY A 2 -15.02 12.38 -7.19
N LYS A 3 -14.31 11.28 -7.43
CA LYS A 3 -12.86 11.21 -7.16
C LYS A 3 -12.14 12.29 -7.98
N ILE A 4 -11.59 13.30 -7.30
CA ILE A 4 -10.78 14.36 -7.92
C ILE A 4 -9.48 13.78 -8.49
N LEU A 5 -8.95 12.72 -7.87
CA LEU A 5 -7.75 12.02 -8.30
C LEU A 5 -8.10 10.77 -9.11
N ASN A 6 -7.68 10.74 -10.38
CA ASN A 6 -7.68 9.52 -11.21
C ASN A 6 -6.23 9.06 -11.48
N TYR A 7 -6.04 7.86 -12.01
CA TYR A 7 -4.70 7.30 -12.25
C TYR A 7 -3.83 8.16 -13.16
N LYS A 8 -4.41 8.87 -14.14
CA LYS A 8 -3.66 9.77 -15.02
C LYS A 8 -3.13 10.98 -14.25
N ILE A 9 -3.98 11.64 -13.46
CA ILE A 9 -3.60 12.80 -12.64
C ILE A 9 -2.56 12.39 -11.59
N LEU A 10 -2.78 11.26 -10.91
CA LEU A 10 -1.83 10.71 -9.95
C LEU A 10 -0.48 10.40 -10.61
N GLY A 11 -0.48 9.74 -11.78
CA GLY A 11 0.74 9.44 -12.51
C GLY A 11 1.52 10.69 -12.92
N THR A 12 0.83 11.72 -13.42
CA THR A 12 1.46 13.00 -13.74
C THR A 12 2.07 13.66 -12.50
N ALA A 13 1.32 13.70 -11.38
CA ALA A 13 1.81 14.28 -10.13
C ALA A 13 3.04 13.54 -9.58
N LEU A 14 3.02 12.21 -9.60
CA LEU A 14 4.15 11.38 -9.17
C LEU A 14 5.38 11.57 -10.08
N LYS A 15 5.17 11.76 -11.39
CA LYS A 15 6.27 12.08 -12.32
C LYS A 15 6.90 13.43 -11.99
N SER A 16 6.09 14.48 -11.80
CA SER A 16 6.61 15.80 -11.42
C SER A 16 7.31 15.79 -10.06
N LEU A 17 6.79 15.03 -9.09
CA LEU A 17 7.45 14.83 -7.80
C LEU A 17 8.79 14.12 -7.97
N SER A 18 8.84 13.06 -8.78
CA SER A 18 10.08 12.35 -9.11
C SER A 18 11.14 13.28 -9.69
N ASP A 19 10.77 14.11 -10.67
CA ASP A 19 11.69 15.07 -11.29
C ASP A 19 12.22 16.09 -10.25
N ALA A 20 11.37 16.52 -9.32
CA ALA A 20 11.77 17.41 -8.23
C ALA A 20 12.70 16.73 -7.21
N CYS A 21 12.46 15.46 -6.86
CA CYS A 21 13.32 14.68 -5.97
C CYS A 21 14.72 14.48 -6.57
N PHE A 22 14.83 14.20 -7.88
CA PHE A 22 16.14 14.05 -8.53
C PHE A 22 16.93 15.36 -8.56
N LYS A 23 16.25 16.51 -8.74
CA LYS A 23 16.90 17.82 -8.59
C LYS A 23 17.35 18.08 -7.15
N ALA A 24 16.58 17.64 -6.16
CA ALA A 24 16.96 17.76 -4.75
C ALA A 24 18.19 16.91 -4.41
N ASP A 25 18.29 15.69 -4.95
CA ASP A 25 19.47 14.83 -4.82
C ASP A 25 20.71 15.45 -5.50
N GLU A 26 20.54 16.10 -6.67
CA GLU A 26 21.63 16.87 -7.30
C GLU A 26 22.12 18.02 -6.42
N GLN A 27 21.20 18.82 -5.86
CA GLN A 27 21.53 19.88 -4.90
C GLN A 27 22.32 19.32 -3.70
N GLN A 28 21.86 18.19 -3.14
CA GLN A 28 22.52 17.55 -2.02
C GLN A 28 23.96 17.11 -2.35
N ARG A 29 24.16 16.49 -3.51
CA ARG A 29 25.49 16.05 -3.98
C ARG A 29 26.45 17.20 -4.23
N ASN A 30 25.91 18.34 -4.67
CA ASN A 30 26.69 19.56 -4.90
C ASN A 30 26.96 20.37 -3.63
N GLY A 31 26.41 19.96 -2.47
CA GLY A 31 26.51 20.72 -1.22
C GLY A 31 25.66 22.00 -1.21
N GLU A 32 24.66 22.09 -2.09
CA GLU A 32 23.73 23.20 -2.17
C GLU A 32 22.58 23.04 -1.16
N LYS A 33 21.88 24.14 -0.87
CA LYS A 33 20.67 24.08 -0.05
C LYS A 33 19.57 23.33 -0.81
N ILE A 34 19.09 22.23 -0.23
CA ILE A 34 18.02 21.41 -0.81
C ILE A 34 16.69 22.18 -0.72
N THR A 35 16.12 22.54 -1.87
CA THR A 35 14.83 23.25 -1.95
C THR A 35 13.93 22.74 -3.08
N ALA A 36 14.44 21.91 -3.98
CA ALA A 36 13.76 21.56 -5.22
C ALA A 36 12.47 20.74 -5.04
N CYS A 37 12.43 19.85 -4.04
CA CYS A 37 11.25 19.02 -3.77
C CYS A 37 10.42 19.50 -2.57
N GLY A 38 10.91 20.49 -1.81
CA GLY A 38 10.21 21.07 -0.66
C GLY A 38 9.98 20.13 0.53
N MET A 39 10.48 18.90 0.47
CA MET A 39 10.38 17.91 1.55
C MET A 39 11.55 18.04 2.52
N SER A 40 11.25 17.94 3.81
CA SER A 40 12.25 17.82 4.88
C SER A 40 12.65 16.37 5.11
N ASP A 41 13.68 16.14 5.91
CA ASP A 41 14.09 14.78 6.32
C ASP A 41 12.95 14.04 7.05
N ASP A 42 12.19 14.74 7.90
CA ASP A 42 11.01 14.19 8.58
C ASP A 42 9.92 13.74 7.59
N ASP A 43 9.77 14.46 6.47
CA ASP A 43 8.82 14.08 5.42
C ASP A 43 9.30 12.82 4.68
N LEU A 44 10.61 12.71 4.44
CA LEU A 44 11.22 11.53 3.82
C LEU A 44 11.04 10.30 4.72
N ASP A 45 11.29 10.42 6.01
CA ASP A 45 11.12 9.35 6.99
C ASP A 45 9.67 8.85 7.03
N ARG A 46 8.69 9.77 7.02
CA ARG A 46 7.27 9.40 6.94
C ARG A 46 6.91 8.70 5.63
N LEU A 47 7.47 9.16 4.51
CA LEU A 47 7.22 8.56 3.21
C LEU A 47 7.83 7.16 3.09
N CYS A 48 8.95 6.89 3.78
CA CYS A 48 9.54 5.55 3.88
C CYS A 48 8.57 4.52 4.47
N ASP A 49 7.67 4.93 5.37
CA ASP A 49 6.63 4.05 5.92
C ASP A 49 5.39 3.99 5.00
N ILE A 50 4.94 5.13 4.49
CA ILE A 50 3.67 5.24 3.74
C ILE A 50 3.75 4.60 2.35
N ILE A 51 4.84 4.83 1.61
CA ILE A 51 4.94 4.42 0.21
C ILE A 51 4.90 2.89 0.07
N PRO A 52 5.71 2.11 0.83
CA PRO A 52 5.65 0.66 0.77
C PRO A 52 4.25 0.12 1.07
N ASP A 53 3.60 0.59 2.13
CA ASP A 53 2.26 0.15 2.52
C ASP A 53 1.19 0.48 1.47
N MET A 54 1.27 1.67 0.87
CA MET A 54 0.36 2.10 -0.19
C MET A 54 0.53 1.23 -1.43
N LEU A 55 1.77 0.99 -1.86
CA LEU A 55 2.11 0.29 -3.09
C LEU A 55 2.14 -1.24 -2.95
N ASN A 56 2.16 -1.78 -1.73
CA ASN A 56 2.14 -3.21 -1.49
C ASN A 56 0.82 -3.81 -2.02
N PRO A 57 0.86 -4.67 -3.06
CA PRO A 57 -0.33 -5.27 -3.61
C PRO A 57 -0.80 -6.48 -2.79
N MET A 58 -0.02 -6.91 -1.80
CA MET A 58 -0.28 -8.07 -0.97
C MET A 58 -0.51 -7.66 0.49
N LEU A 59 -1.29 -8.44 1.22
CA LEU A 59 -1.47 -8.34 2.66
C LEU A 59 -1.01 -9.65 3.29
N SER A 60 -0.23 -9.55 4.36
CA SER A 60 0.12 -10.68 5.21
C SER A 60 -1.10 -11.22 5.97
N THR A 61 -0.95 -12.40 6.57
CA THR A 61 -2.01 -13.00 7.40
C THR A 61 -2.43 -12.08 8.56
N GLU A 62 -1.47 -11.41 9.20
CA GLU A 62 -1.75 -10.49 10.31
C GLU A 62 -2.54 -9.27 9.84
N GLU A 63 -2.14 -8.64 8.75
CA GLU A 63 -2.85 -7.47 8.19
C GLU A 63 -4.27 -7.82 7.74
N VAL A 64 -4.49 -9.03 7.20
CA VAL A 64 -5.83 -9.50 6.84
C VAL A 64 -6.69 -9.68 8.08
N LYS A 65 -6.16 -10.31 9.14
CA LYS A 65 -6.88 -10.48 10.41
C LYS A 65 -7.23 -9.14 11.04
N GLU A 66 -6.30 -8.20 11.04
CA GLU A 66 -6.51 -6.86 11.57
C GLU A 66 -7.60 -6.11 10.79
N LYS A 67 -7.51 -6.09 9.45
CA LYS A 67 -8.50 -5.40 8.59
C LYS A 67 -9.90 -6.01 8.66
N LEU A 68 -9.99 -7.31 8.87
CA LEU A 68 -11.27 -8.01 8.98
C LEU A 68 -11.78 -8.12 10.43
N HIS A 69 -10.94 -7.76 11.41
CA HIS A 69 -11.19 -7.94 12.84
C HIS A 69 -11.58 -9.39 13.20
N VAL A 70 -10.78 -10.36 12.74
CA VAL A 70 -11.04 -11.80 12.93
C VAL A 70 -9.84 -12.57 13.50
N SER A 71 -10.13 -13.66 14.20
CA SER A 71 -9.11 -14.64 14.61
C SER A 71 -8.65 -15.52 13.44
N ASP A 72 -7.50 -16.18 13.59
CA ASP A 72 -6.97 -17.11 12.58
C ASP A 72 -7.96 -18.25 12.27
N ALA A 73 -8.59 -18.83 13.30
CA ALA A 73 -9.63 -19.86 13.12
C ALA A 73 -10.83 -19.35 12.32
N THR A 74 -11.20 -18.07 12.49
CA THR A 74 -12.29 -17.45 11.73
C THR A 74 -11.86 -17.16 10.30
N LEU A 75 -10.63 -16.68 10.10
CA LEU A 75 -10.04 -16.49 8.77
C LEU A 75 -10.04 -17.82 7.98
N ASN A 76 -9.61 -18.92 8.59
CA ASN A 76 -9.62 -20.23 7.95
C ASN A 76 -11.03 -20.72 7.58
N ARG A 77 -12.04 -20.46 8.43
CA ARG A 77 -13.44 -20.76 8.11
C ARG A 77 -13.95 -19.92 6.94
N MET A 78 -13.60 -18.64 6.87
CA MET A 78 -13.98 -17.76 5.76
C MET A 78 -13.40 -18.27 4.43
N VAL A 79 -12.12 -18.67 4.43
CA VAL A 79 -11.49 -19.31 3.26
C VAL A 79 -12.20 -20.61 2.89
N ALA A 80 -12.50 -21.48 3.87
CA ALA A 80 -13.18 -22.75 3.62
C ALA A 80 -14.61 -22.59 3.07
N ARG A 81 -15.33 -21.54 3.48
CA ARG A 81 -16.65 -21.19 2.92
C ARG A 81 -16.58 -20.54 1.54
N GLY A 82 -15.41 -20.12 1.09
CA GLY A 82 -15.24 -19.36 -0.15
C GLY A 82 -15.61 -17.89 -0.03
N ASP A 83 -15.71 -17.33 1.18
CA ASP A 83 -15.99 -15.90 1.40
C ASP A 83 -14.85 -15.01 0.84
N ILE A 84 -13.62 -15.49 0.98
CA ILE A 84 -12.38 -14.87 0.49
C ILE A 84 -11.48 -15.97 -0.11
N PRO A 85 -10.59 -15.64 -1.08
CA PRO A 85 -9.69 -16.63 -1.64
C PRO A 85 -8.70 -17.16 -0.58
N ASN A 86 -8.13 -18.34 -0.82
CA ASN A 86 -6.99 -18.78 -0.04
C ASN A 86 -5.76 -17.92 -0.37
N GLY A 87 -4.97 -17.58 0.65
CA GLY A 87 -3.75 -16.81 0.45
C GLY A 87 -2.66 -17.62 -0.26
N GLU A 88 -1.82 -16.93 -1.00
CA GLU A 88 -0.67 -17.48 -1.71
C GLU A 88 0.49 -17.73 -0.71
N CYS A 89 1.05 -18.93 -0.73
CA CYS A 89 2.24 -19.28 0.04
C CYS A 89 3.49 -19.21 -0.84
N LYS A 90 4.60 -18.70 -0.30
CA LYS A 90 5.92 -18.96 -0.90
C LYS A 90 6.22 -20.46 -0.80
N LYS A 91 6.96 -21.01 -1.77
CA LYS A 91 7.29 -22.46 -1.90
C LYS A 91 7.81 -23.17 -0.64
N ARG A 92 8.29 -22.44 0.38
CA ARG A 92 8.84 -22.99 1.64
C ARG A 92 8.32 -22.28 2.90
N GLY A 93 7.21 -21.55 2.82
CA GLY A 93 6.66 -20.79 3.94
C GLY A 93 5.25 -21.24 4.32
N HIS A 94 4.96 -21.22 5.62
CA HIS A 94 3.60 -21.37 6.15
C HIS A 94 2.81 -20.05 6.11
N THR A 95 3.51 -18.93 5.93
CA THR A 95 2.88 -17.61 5.83
C THR A 95 2.15 -17.45 4.50
N ARG A 96 0.85 -17.13 4.60
CA ARG A 96 -0.01 -16.79 3.47
C ARG A 96 -0.06 -15.29 3.25
N TYR A 97 -0.15 -14.91 1.98
CA TYR A 97 -0.36 -13.53 1.54
C TYR A 97 -1.59 -13.45 0.64
N TRP A 98 -2.40 -12.42 0.80
CA TRP A 98 -3.60 -12.19 -0.02
C TRP A 98 -3.39 -10.99 -0.91
N LYS A 99 -3.97 -11.00 -2.11
CA LYS A 99 -4.07 -9.77 -2.88
C LYS A 99 -4.92 -8.76 -2.11
N LYS A 100 -4.37 -7.57 -1.89
CA LYS A 100 -5.00 -6.47 -1.14
C LYS A 100 -6.40 -6.18 -1.67
N TRP A 101 -6.57 -6.20 -3.00
CA TRP A 101 -7.86 -5.92 -3.64
C TRP A 101 -8.94 -6.97 -3.37
N ASP A 102 -8.60 -8.25 -3.21
CA ASP A 102 -9.60 -9.29 -2.93
C ASP A 102 -10.22 -9.08 -1.55
N ILE A 103 -9.39 -8.75 -0.56
CA ILE A 103 -9.82 -8.43 0.80
C ILE A 103 -10.63 -7.13 0.86
N LEU A 104 -10.16 -6.07 0.18
CA LEU A 104 -10.88 -4.80 0.11
C LEU A 104 -12.23 -4.95 -0.61
N HIS A 105 -12.30 -5.78 -1.65
CA HIS A 105 -13.54 -6.08 -2.35
C HIS A 105 -14.54 -6.79 -1.43
N PHE A 106 -14.09 -7.79 -0.67
CA PHE A 106 -14.90 -8.47 0.34
C PHE A 106 -15.45 -7.50 1.40
N ILE A 107 -14.60 -6.63 1.96
CA ILE A 107 -15.04 -5.62 2.93
C ILE A 107 -16.11 -4.72 2.33
N LYS A 108 -15.92 -4.31 1.07
CA LYS A 108 -16.88 -3.45 0.36
C LYS A 108 -18.20 -4.15 0.07
N SER A 109 -18.20 -5.44 -0.26
CA SER A 109 -19.43 -6.18 -0.53
C SER A 109 -20.27 -6.36 0.74
N LYS A 110 -19.62 -6.62 1.89
CA LYS A 110 -20.28 -6.72 3.20
C LYS A 110 -20.88 -5.41 3.72
N ARG A 111 -20.35 -4.25 3.34
CA ARG A 111 -20.93 -2.94 3.71
C ARG A 111 -22.19 -2.58 2.91
N LYS A 112 -22.46 -3.30 1.82
CA LYS A 112 -23.64 -3.07 0.96
C LYS A 112 -24.82 -3.98 1.31
N SER A 113 -24.57 -5.05 2.06
CA SER A 113 -25.58 -5.97 2.63
C SER A 113 -26.00 -5.49 4.01
#